data_AF-A0A1Y5FF92-F1
#
_entry.id   AF-A0A1Y5FF92-F1
#
_cell.length_a   1.000
_cell.length_b   1.000
_cell.length_c   1.000
_cell.angle_alpha   90.00
_cell.angle_beta   90.00
_cell.angle_gamma   90.00
#
_symmetry.space_group_name_H-M   'P 1'
#
loop_
_entity.id
_entity.type
_entity.pdbx_description
1 polymer ?
#
loop_
_entity_poly.entity_id
_entity_poly.type
_entity_poly.pdbx_seq_one_letter_code
_entity_poly.pdbx_strand_id
1 'polypeptide(L)'
;MSVLLIRLIAWLSDFCLSTVIFHYLLSFDGFVNFHNEISFQIKNYGVSVLTANFIADTVAIFLLTIIFRFYWTLLLGRSLSQSLLGLKSTSSFLWARVGGGLRCVLELAIPLSLADLPMLLRSKKTLKEYISVTELTFKPSLFIYPVSLIFIPFCLILSLSSPLLQNLTFIDGIKISFSKEKLEPIDNRTDFSKFTHYPSENFKMSSFSSIKESHLLLVPSFEITREKNKLRIRPYLVIHDEHRRVQGDLKLRQRLSLRKIIVIASEYNPLFSNFYPELSKILKRPRDFYGIKKYKNKFGDQKLLNPIARVELRGLIQSSFEISFKNLFSHVISNGPFISGHIKIRNLLLSLVDSDVEPEVDIVKLGNYNFLRFKQTFSELENLNKGMTETYIPVETLNSVVLEMNWGKSRKDAFTRNNFKKKFLSSSQWFFDYSKVFSPPLKYERFNAFTLLDYFTIKGLGTPFIRSLEKFSFNYLFDLSVIAMKNDDTLLKDSLIATSNRLLLLIKYRKSALTEDRYSQKFTRLISNLKEALVANNKPFFEITK
;
A
#
# COMPACT_ATOMS: atom_id res chain seq x y z
N MET A 1 -35.72 6.68 34.21
CA MET A 1 -34.26 6.58 33.99
C MET A 1 -33.57 7.13 35.23
N SER A 2 -32.67 6.40 35.89
CA SER A 2 -31.98 6.93 37.08
C SER A 2 -31.16 8.17 36.70
N VAL A 3 -31.10 9.20 37.56
CA VAL A 3 -30.32 10.43 37.31
C VAL A 3 -28.85 10.11 37.00
N LEU A 4 -28.33 9.05 37.62
CA LEU A 4 -27.02 8.47 37.31
C LEU A 4 -26.88 8.12 35.82
N LEU A 5 -27.84 7.39 35.25
CA LEU A 5 -27.76 6.95 33.86
C LEU A 5 -27.77 8.13 32.89
N ILE A 6 -28.58 9.16 33.15
CA ILE A 6 -28.60 10.39 32.33
C ILE A 6 -27.26 11.12 32.39
N ARG A 7 -26.64 11.21 33.58
CA ARG A 7 -25.32 11.83 33.76
C ARG A 7 -24.21 11.03 33.07
N LEU A 8 -24.26 9.70 33.14
CA LEU A 8 -23.33 8.82 32.43
C LEU A 8 -23.47 8.96 30.91
N ILE A 9 -24.71 9.00 30.41
CA ILE A 9 -24.96 9.23 28.98
C ILE A 9 -24.45 10.61 28.56
N ALA A 10 -24.68 11.65 29.35
CA ALA A 10 -24.14 12.99 29.07
C ALA A 10 -22.62 12.98 29.00
N TRP A 11 -21.96 12.32 29.96
CA TRP A 11 -20.51 12.16 29.96
C TRP A 11 -20.01 11.40 28.73
N LEU A 12 -20.67 10.28 28.38
CA LEU A 12 -20.35 9.47 27.20
C LEU A 12 -20.55 10.24 25.90
N SER A 13 -21.59 11.07 25.78
CA SER A 13 -21.81 11.93 24.61
C SER A 13 -20.72 12.99 24.47
N ASP A 14 -20.31 13.66 25.57
CA ASP A 14 -19.19 14.60 25.55
C ASP A 14 -17.86 13.89 25.21
N PHE A 15 -17.67 12.66 25.70
CA PHE A 15 -16.53 11.81 25.36
C PHE A 15 -16.53 11.45 23.86
N CYS A 16 -17.68 11.05 23.30
CA CYS A 16 -17.84 10.76 21.87
C CYS A 16 -17.52 11.98 21.00
N LEU A 17 -17.98 13.18 21.39
CA LEU A 17 -17.63 14.41 20.68
C LEU A 17 -16.13 14.73 20.79
N SER A 18 -15.52 14.44 21.93
CA SER A 18 -14.08 14.62 22.13
C SER A 18 -13.24 13.64 21.32
N THR A 19 -13.76 12.44 21.03
CA THR A 19 -13.16 11.51 20.06
C THR A 19 -13.10 12.13 18.66
N VAL A 20 -14.12 12.90 18.26
CA VAL A 20 -14.09 13.64 16.98
C VAL A 20 -12.97 14.66 16.96
N ILE A 21 -12.84 15.46 18.04
CA ILE A 21 -11.77 16.45 18.18
C ILE A 21 -10.40 15.77 18.18
N PHE A 22 -10.26 14.63 18.88
CA PHE A 22 -9.05 13.83 18.91
C PHE A 22 -8.61 13.40 17.50
N HIS A 23 -9.51 12.81 16.72
CA HIS A 23 -9.17 12.39 15.36
C HIS A 23 -8.93 13.56 14.40
N TYR A 24 -9.60 14.69 14.60
CA TYR A 24 -9.25 15.93 13.90
C TYR A 24 -7.81 16.37 14.23
N LEU A 25 -7.43 16.37 15.52
CA LEU A 25 -6.09 16.75 15.97
C LEU A 25 -4.99 15.80 15.49
N LEU A 26 -5.30 14.52 15.25
CA LEU A 26 -4.37 13.58 14.62
C LEU A 26 -3.99 13.93 13.17
N SER A 27 -4.60 14.96 12.58
CA SER A 27 -4.19 15.52 11.28
C SER A 27 -2.98 16.46 11.39
N PHE A 28 -2.53 16.79 12.61
CA PHE A 28 -1.40 17.70 12.84
C PHE A 28 -0.20 16.94 13.40
N ASP A 29 0.96 17.04 12.73
CA ASP A 29 2.19 16.33 13.08
C ASP A 29 2.62 16.55 14.54
N GLY A 30 2.46 17.77 15.06
CA GLY A 30 2.78 18.08 16.46
C GLY A 30 1.99 17.24 17.46
N PHE A 31 0.70 17.03 17.21
CA PHE A 31 -0.17 16.22 18.06
C PHE A 31 0.10 14.72 17.88
N VAL A 32 0.37 14.28 16.64
CA VAL A 32 0.79 12.89 16.34
C VAL A 32 2.07 12.54 17.08
N ASN A 33 3.07 13.42 17.10
CA ASN A 33 4.32 13.21 17.83
C ASN A 33 4.08 13.12 19.34
N PHE A 34 3.26 14.01 19.91
CA PHE A 34 2.87 13.96 21.32
C PHE A 34 2.17 12.64 21.68
N HIS A 35 1.21 12.20 20.86
CA HIS A 35 0.50 10.92 21.06
C HIS A 35 1.45 9.72 20.99
N ASN A 36 2.34 9.69 19.99
CA ASN A 36 3.32 8.64 19.83
C ASN A 36 4.30 8.57 21.01
N GLU A 37 4.70 9.71 21.57
CA GLU A 37 5.55 9.79 22.75
C GLU A 37 4.85 9.20 23.98
N ILE A 38 3.58 9.54 24.22
CA ILE A 38 2.77 8.92 25.28
C ILE A 38 2.67 7.41 25.10
N SER A 39 2.32 6.96 23.88
CA SER A 39 2.22 5.53 23.58
C SER A 39 3.56 4.81 23.78
N PHE A 40 4.67 5.44 23.39
CA PHE A 40 6.01 4.91 23.60
C PHE A 40 6.36 4.78 25.09
N GLN A 41 6.07 5.81 25.89
CA GLN A 41 6.28 5.77 27.34
C GLN A 41 5.44 4.69 28.01
N ILE A 42 4.16 4.55 27.65
CA ILE A 42 3.29 3.49 28.15
C ILE A 42 3.85 2.11 27.78
N LYS A 43 4.27 1.94 26.53
CA LYS A 43 4.89 0.69 26.05
C LYS A 43 6.15 0.32 26.84
N ASN A 44 6.93 1.30 27.30
CA ASN A 44 8.12 1.05 28.12
C ASN A 44 7.80 0.42 29.49
N TYR A 45 6.55 0.48 29.95
CA TYR A 45 6.07 -0.28 31.13
C TYR A 45 5.75 -1.76 30.84
N GLY A 46 6.09 -2.27 29.65
CA GLY A 46 5.96 -3.68 29.30
C GLY A 46 4.59 -4.12 28.77
N VAL A 47 3.69 -3.17 28.47
CA VAL A 47 2.39 -3.49 27.86
C VAL A 47 2.50 -3.67 26.35
N SER A 48 1.52 -4.37 25.75
CA SER A 48 1.47 -4.58 24.30
C SER A 48 1.29 -3.26 23.54
N VAL A 49 1.71 -3.19 22.26
CA VAL A 49 1.54 -1.98 21.43
C VAL A 49 0.07 -1.58 21.28
N LEU A 50 -0.83 -2.55 21.10
CA LEU A 50 -2.27 -2.31 21.05
C LEU A 50 -2.76 -1.68 22.36
N THR A 51 -2.35 -2.23 23.50
CA THR A 51 -2.72 -1.71 24.82
C THR A 51 -2.15 -0.32 25.05
N ALA A 52 -0.90 -0.08 24.65
CA ALA A 52 -0.25 1.22 24.76
C ALA A 52 -0.97 2.29 23.94
N ASN A 53 -1.28 2.00 22.67
CA ASN A 53 -2.06 2.89 21.80
C ASN A 53 -3.46 3.14 22.38
N PHE A 54 -4.15 2.10 22.84
CA PHE A 54 -5.49 2.24 23.42
C PHE A 54 -5.49 3.11 24.69
N ILE A 55 -4.51 2.94 25.57
CA ILE A 55 -4.37 3.77 26.77
C ILE A 55 -4.02 5.20 26.37
N ALA A 56 -3.09 5.41 25.43
CA ALA A 56 -2.71 6.73 24.94
C ALA A 56 -3.92 7.47 24.32
N ASP A 57 -4.68 6.79 23.46
CA ASP A 57 -5.93 7.30 22.87
C ASP A 57 -6.92 7.68 23.99
N THR A 58 -7.15 6.77 24.95
CA THR A 58 -8.11 6.98 26.04
C THR A 58 -7.72 8.17 26.91
N VAL A 59 -6.43 8.30 27.27
CA VAL A 59 -5.92 9.43 28.05
C VAL A 59 -6.06 10.74 27.29
N ALA A 60 -5.68 10.76 26.01
CA ALA A 60 -5.81 11.96 25.18
C ALA A 60 -7.27 12.39 25.02
N ILE A 61 -8.18 11.45 24.70
CA ILE A 61 -9.61 11.72 24.58
C ILE A 61 -10.20 12.16 25.92
N PHE A 62 -9.77 11.56 27.03
CA PHE A 62 -10.21 11.96 28.36
C PHE A 62 -9.80 13.41 28.71
N LEU A 63 -8.55 13.80 28.45
CA LEU A 63 -8.09 15.17 28.63
C LEU A 63 -8.86 16.14 27.73
N LEU A 64 -9.06 15.79 26.47
CA LEU A 64 -9.87 16.57 25.53
C LEU A 64 -11.33 16.69 26.01
N THR A 65 -11.88 15.65 26.62
CA THR A 65 -13.23 15.67 27.20
C THR A 65 -13.32 16.68 28.33
N ILE A 66 -12.32 16.75 29.20
CA ILE A 66 -12.27 17.74 30.27
C ILE A 66 -12.17 19.15 29.70
N ILE A 67 -11.28 19.38 28.74
CA ILE A 67 -11.11 20.69 28.08
C ILE A 67 -12.40 21.11 27.38
N PHE A 68 -13.01 20.21 26.62
CA PHE A 68 -14.27 20.43 25.91
C PHE A 68 -15.39 20.79 26.89
N ARG A 69 -15.54 20.02 27.97
CA ARG A 69 -16.57 20.27 28.99
C ARG A 69 -16.30 21.56 29.76
N PHE A 70 -15.04 21.91 30.03
CA PHE A 70 -14.66 23.16 30.68
C PHE A 70 -15.12 24.37 29.86
N TYR A 71 -14.78 24.44 28.58
CA TYR A 71 -15.18 25.55 27.71
C TYR A 71 -16.70 25.65 27.56
N TRP A 72 -17.39 24.54 27.32
CA TRP A 72 -18.86 24.56 27.24
C TRP A 72 -19.52 24.93 28.57
N THR A 73 -18.93 24.53 29.69
CA THR A 73 -19.44 24.89 31.02
C THR A 73 -19.24 26.37 31.33
N LEU A 74 -18.14 26.99 30.90
CA LEU A 74 -17.98 28.44 31.00
C LEU A 74 -19.05 29.21 30.21
N LEU A 75 -19.44 28.70 29.03
CA LEU A 75 -20.47 29.33 28.19
C LEU A 75 -21.90 29.10 28.74
N LEU A 76 -22.25 27.84 29.04
CA LEU A 76 -23.62 27.40 29.32
C LEU A 76 -23.91 27.16 30.81
N GLY A 77 -22.92 27.24 31.69
CA GLY A 77 -23.02 26.86 33.11
C GLY A 77 -23.07 25.34 33.34
N ARG A 78 -22.92 24.54 32.28
CA ARG A 78 -22.95 23.07 32.24
C ARG A 78 -22.35 22.58 30.92
N SER A 79 -21.96 21.30 30.81
CA SER A 79 -21.43 20.81 29.53
C SER A 79 -22.51 20.74 28.45
N LEU A 80 -22.09 20.67 27.18
CA LEU A 80 -22.98 20.62 26.03
C LEU A 80 -24.01 19.47 26.14
N SER A 81 -23.53 18.25 26.38
CA SER A 81 -24.41 17.09 26.51
C SER A 81 -25.32 17.17 27.74
N GLN A 82 -24.82 17.71 28.86
CA GLN A 82 -25.65 17.96 30.06
C GLN A 82 -26.78 18.94 29.75
N SER A 83 -26.50 19.95 28.93
CA SER A 83 -27.50 20.94 28.50
C SER A 83 -28.62 20.31 27.68
N LEU A 84 -28.25 19.52 26.67
CA LEU A 84 -29.18 18.89 25.73
C LEU A 84 -30.00 17.76 26.36
N LEU A 85 -29.44 17.06 27.36
CA LEU A 85 -30.13 16.01 28.11
C LEU A 85 -30.93 16.53 29.32
N GLY A 86 -31.01 17.85 29.51
CA GLY A 86 -31.91 18.45 30.50
C GLY A 86 -31.40 18.54 31.93
N LEU A 87 -30.08 18.41 32.16
CA LEU A 87 -29.48 18.58 33.48
C LEU A 87 -29.26 20.06 33.77
N LYS A 88 -29.89 20.63 34.80
CA LYS A 88 -29.78 22.05 35.15
C LYS A 88 -28.89 22.25 36.38
N SER A 89 -28.13 23.34 36.42
CA SER A 89 -27.44 23.79 37.62
C SER A 89 -28.44 24.50 38.55
N THR A 90 -28.34 24.27 39.86
CA THR A 90 -29.18 24.96 40.86
C THR A 90 -28.59 26.29 41.35
N SER A 91 -27.33 26.58 40.99
CA SER A 91 -26.63 27.78 41.42
C SER A 91 -26.97 29.03 40.60
N SER A 92 -26.55 30.20 41.08
CA SER A 92 -26.69 31.48 40.37
C SER A 92 -25.98 31.43 39.02
N PHE A 93 -26.45 32.23 38.06
CA PHE A 93 -25.99 32.19 36.67
C PHE A 93 -24.46 32.31 36.51
N LEU A 94 -23.82 33.22 37.25
CA LEU A 94 -22.36 33.40 37.23
C LEU A 94 -21.64 32.24 37.94
N TRP A 95 -22.15 31.79 39.10
CA TRP A 95 -21.54 30.69 39.84
C TRP A 95 -21.67 29.35 39.13
N ALA A 96 -22.75 29.12 38.39
CA ALA A 96 -22.93 27.93 37.55
C ALA A 96 -21.81 27.79 36.50
N ARG A 97 -21.27 28.92 36.01
CA ARG A 97 -20.17 28.93 35.04
C ARG A 97 -18.82 28.76 35.70
N VAL A 98 -18.52 29.58 36.71
CA VAL A 98 -17.22 29.55 37.41
C VAL A 98 -17.07 28.28 38.23
N GLY A 99 -18.04 27.98 39.10
CA GLY A 99 -18.07 26.75 39.90
C GLY A 99 -18.22 25.50 39.03
N GLY A 100 -18.98 25.59 37.93
CA GLY A 100 -19.05 24.50 36.94
C GLY A 100 -17.71 24.25 36.25
N GLY A 101 -16.96 25.30 35.91
CA GLY A 101 -15.61 25.20 35.36
C GLY A 101 -14.63 24.56 36.36
N LEU A 102 -14.68 24.99 37.64
CA LEU A 102 -13.91 24.37 38.73
C LEU A 102 -14.25 22.88 38.84
N ARG A 103 -15.53 22.52 38.75
CA ARG A 103 -15.98 21.12 38.75
C ARG A 103 -15.36 20.30 37.63
N CYS A 104 -15.21 20.86 36.42
CA CYS A 104 -14.51 20.21 35.30
C CYS A 104 -13.02 20.02 35.60
N VAL A 105 -12.33 21.00 36.19
CA VAL A 105 -10.92 20.86 36.59
C VAL A 105 -10.76 19.76 37.65
N LEU A 106 -11.68 19.66 38.61
CA LEU A 106 -11.72 18.59 39.60
C LEU A 106 -11.94 17.20 38.98
N GLU A 107 -12.38 17.09 37.72
CA GLU A 107 -12.44 15.81 37.00
C GLU A 107 -11.08 15.22 36.68
N LEU A 108 -10.01 16.01 36.66
CA LEU A 108 -8.63 15.50 36.53
C LEU A 108 -8.25 14.63 37.74
N ALA A 109 -8.65 15.04 38.94
CA ALA A 109 -8.32 14.34 40.19
C ALA A 109 -9.35 13.26 40.56
N ILE A 110 -10.62 13.46 40.21
CA ILE A 110 -11.73 12.63 40.69
C ILE A 110 -12.58 12.14 39.50
N PRO A 111 -12.10 11.35 38.54
CA PRO A 111 -12.87 11.03 37.33
C PRO A 111 -14.27 10.46 37.64
N LEU A 112 -15.30 10.98 36.95
CA LEU A 112 -16.70 10.56 37.16
C LEU A 112 -16.89 9.06 36.90
N SER A 113 -16.10 8.51 35.97
CA SER A 113 -16.11 7.11 35.56
C SER A 113 -15.60 6.12 36.63
N LEU A 114 -14.87 6.58 37.65
CA LEU A 114 -14.23 5.72 38.65
C LEU A 114 -14.63 6.07 40.08
N ALA A 115 -14.61 7.35 40.46
CA ALA A 115 -14.71 7.77 41.87
C ALA A 115 -16.12 8.24 42.30
N ASP A 116 -16.91 8.81 41.38
CA ASP A 116 -18.20 9.43 41.74
C ASP A 116 -19.39 8.46 41.67
N LEU A 117 -19.22 7.27 41.07
CA LEU A 117 -20.30 6.30 40.84
C LEU A 117 -20.98 5.82 42.14
N PRO A 118 -20.23 5.48 43.22
CA PRO A 118 -20.82 5.09 44.51
C PRO A 118 -21.56 6.24 45.21
N MET A 119 -21.04 7.47 45.13
CA MET A 119 -21.67 8.64 45.74
C MET A 119 -22.94 9.07 45.02
N LEU A 120 -22.98 8.93 43.69
CA LEU A 120 -24.17 9.20 42.89
C LEU A 120 -25.31 8.21 43.19
N LEU A 121 -25.00 6.94 43.43
CA LEU A 121 -25.98 5.93 43.82
C LEU A 121 -26.62 6.23 45.18
N ARG A 122 -25.84 6.77 46.14
CA ARG A 122 -26.30 7.02 47.52
C ARG A 122 -26.91 8.41 47.73
N SER A 123 -26.27 9.46 47.23
CA SER A 123 -26.55 10.86 47.60
C SER A 123 -27.13 11.71 46.47
N LYS A 124 -27.21 11.17 45.25
CA LYS A 124 -27.56 11.89 44.01
C LYS A 124 -26.64 13.09 43.68
N LYS A 125 -25.57 13.30 44.44
CA LYS A 125 -24.53 14.32 44.23
C LYS A 125 -23.16 13.65 44.02
N THR A 126 -22.31 14.28 43.23
CA THR A 126 -20.89 13.87 43.09
C THR A 126 -20.02 14.56 44.14
N LEU A 127 -18.84 13.99 44.42
CA LEU A 127 -17.87 14.62 45.33
C LEU A 127 -17.46 16.01 44.82
N LYS A 128 -17.36 16.16 43.51
CA LYS A 128 -17.02 17.45 42.89
C LYS A 128 -18.13 18.47 43.02
N GLU A 129 -19.39 18.07 42.90
CA GLU A 129 -20.54 18.97 43.09
C GLU A 129 -20.61 19.46 44.53
N TYR A 130 -20.19 18.62 45.49
CA TYR A 130 -20.05 19.04 46.88
C TYR A 130 -18.94 20.10 47.03
N ILE A 131 -17.74 19.84 46.49
CA ILE A 131 -16.60 20.76 46.59
C ILE A 131 -16.85 22.08 45.84
N SER A 132 -17.43 22.02 44.64
CA SER A 132 -17.69 23.19 43.78
C SER A 132 -18.98 23.93 44.12
N VAL A 133 -19.83 23.36 44.98
CA VAL A 133 -21.15 23.92 45.33
C VAL A 133 -22.01 24.20 44.08
N THR A 134 -21.94 23.31 43.09
CA THR A 134 -22.74 23.40 41.85
C THR A 134 -23.51 22.10 41.62
N GLU A 135 -24.66 21.95 42.27
CA GLU A 135 -25.49 20.75 42.15
C GLU A 135 -26.22 20.70 40.79
N LEU A 136 -26.15 19.55 40.12
CA LEU A 136 -26.95 19.27 38.92
C LEU A 136 -28.25 18.56 39.27
N THR A 137 -29.37 19.10 38.83
CA THR A 137 -30.68 18.45 38.96
C THR A 137 -31.23 18.06 37.59
N PHE A 138 -31.93 16.93 37.51
CA PHE A 138 -32.64 16.55 36.31
C PHE A 138 -34.06 17.13 36.34
N LYS A 139 -34.37 18.01 35.39
CA LYS A 139 -35.73 18.56 35.23
C LYS A 139 -36.25 18.15 33.86
N PRO A 140 -37.07 17.09 33.76
CA PRO A 140 -37.58 16.63 32.47
C PRO A 140 -38.46 17.71 31.84
N SER A 141 -38.35 17.84 30.52
CA SER A 141 -39.26 18.63 29.69
C SER A 141 -39.62 17.77 28.49
N LEU A 142 -40.81 17.96 27.93
CA LEU A 142 -41.27 17.20 26.77
C LEU A 142 -40.30 17.32 25.57
N PHE A 143 -39.60 18.44 25.45
CA PHE A 143 -38.61 18.68 24.39
C PHE A 143 -37.29 17.90 24.58
N ILE A 144 -36.96 17.47 25.79
CA ILE A 144 -35.68 16.78 26.07
C ILE A 144 -35.68 15.37 25.46
N TYR A 145 -36.82 14.67 25.47
CA TYR A 145 -36.92 13.32 24.92
C TYR A 145 -36.55 13.23 23.44
N PRO A 146 -37.18 13.99 22.51
CA PRO A 146 -36.81 13.93 21.09
C PRO A 146 -35.38 14.43 20.85
N VAL A 147 -34.93 15.47 21.57
CA VAL A 147 -33.54 15.96 21.47
C VAL A 147 -32.55 14.88 21.87
N SER A 148 -32.78 14.17 22.99
CA SER A 148 -31.92 13.09 23.46
C SER A 148 -31.90 11.90 22.49
N LEU A 149 -33.06 11.55 21.91
CA LEU A 149 -33.21 10.46 20.95
C LEU A 149 -32.43 10.71 19.66
N ILE A 150 -32.30 11.96 19.23
CA ILE A 150 -31.53 12.34 18.03
C ILE A 150 -30.06 12.55 18.38
N PHE A 151 -29.78 13.24 19.48
CA PHE A 151 -28.42 13.66 19.86
C PHE A 151 -27.50 12.50 20.23
N ILE A 152 -28.00 11.49 20.96
CA ILE A 152 -27.16 10.36 21.38
C ILE A 152 -26.70 9.52 20.18
N PRO A 153 -27.59 9.04 19.28
CA PRO A 153 -27.17 8.35 18.06
C PRO A 153 -26.27 9.22 17.19
N PHE A 154 -26.55 10.52 17.09
CA PHE A 154 -25.70 11.45 16.34
C PHE A 154 -24.26 11.49 16.89
N CYS A 155 -24.08 11.59 18.21
CA CYS A 155 -22.75 11.54 18.83
C CYS A 155 -22.02 10.21 18.57
N LEU A 156 -22.74 9.09 18.64
CA LEU A 156 -22.17 7.77 18.36
C LEU A 156 -21.73 7.64 16.90
N ILE A 157 -22.57 8.07 15.95
CA ILE A 157 -22.27 8.06 14.51
C ILE A 157 -21.07 8.97 14.22
N LEU A 158 -21.04 10.18 14.80
CA LEU A 158 -19.90 11.08 14.67
C LEU A 158 -18.62 10.47 15.24
N SER A 159 -18.66 9.87 16.44
CA SER A 159 -17.49 9.22 17.02
C SER A 159 -17.00 8.05 16.18
N LEU A 160 -17.90 7.21 15.65
CA LEU A 160 -17.54 6.08 14.79
C LEU A 160 -16.96 6.52 13.44
N SER A 161 -17.48 7.62 12.88
CA SER A 161 -17.03 8.17 11.61
C SER A 161 -15.79 9.05 11.74
N SER A 162 -15.44 9.50 12.94
CA SER A 162 -14.36 10.46 13.17
C SER A 162 -12.99 10.09 12.62
N PRO A 163 -12.54 8.81 12.58
CA PRO A 163 -11.28 8.49 11.93
C PRO A 163 -11.24 8.87 10.44
N LEU A 164 -12.39 8.93 9.75
CA LEU A 164 -12.48 9.35 8.34
C LEU A 164 -12.23 10.85 8.11
N LEU A 165 -12.12 11.63 9.19
CA LEU A 165 -11.78 13.06 9.16
C LEU A 165 -10.27 13.31 9.28
N GLN A 166 -9.45 12.27 9.41
CA GLN A 166 -7.99 12.40 9.47
C GLN A 166 -7.43 12.98 8.15
N ASN A 167 -6.42 13.82 8.27
CA ASN A 167 -5.74 14.57 7.19
C ASN A 167 -6.55 15.73 6.58
N LEU A 168 -7.56 16.25 7.30
CA LEU A 168 -8.39 17.40 6.86
C LEU A 168 -9.14 17.19 5.53
N THR A 169 -9.15 15.95 5.01
CA THR A 169 -9.83 15.58 3.76
C THR A 169 -10.92 14.57 4.08
N PHE A 170 -12.09 14.72 3.46
CA PHE A 170 -13.09 13.66 3.50
C PHE A 170 -12.55 12.45 2.75
N ILE A 171 -12.34 11.36 3.48
CA ILE A 171 -11.97 10.09 2.88
C ILE A 171 -13.22 9.51 2.19
N ASP A 172 -13.40 9.86 0.92
CA ASP A 172 -14.37 9.21 0.06
C ASP A 172 -13.85 7.84 -0.37
N GLY A 173 -14.74 6.85 -0.33
CA GLY A 173 -14.40 5.46 -0.64
C GLY A 173 -14.09 5.32 -2.12
N ILE A 174 -12.97 4.68 -2.45
CA ILE A 174 -12.66 4.30 -3.82
C ILE A 174 -13.32 2.96 -4.07
N LYS A 175 -14.31 2.92 -4.97
CA LYS A 175 -14.97 1.66 -5.34
C LYS A 175 -13.98 0.77 -6.08
N ILE A 176 -13.54 -0.30 -5.43
CA ILE A 176 -12.68 -1.28 -6.06
C ILE A 176 -13.52 -2.12 -7.02
N SER A 177 -13.21 -2.01 -8.31
CA SER A 177 -13.74 -2.94 -9.30
C SER A 177 -12.91 -4.22 -9.33
N PHE A 178 -13.55 -5.34 -9.63
CA PHE A 178 -12.85 -6.59 -9.92
C PHE A 178 -12.81 -6.79 -11.42
N SER A 179 -11.61 -6.82 -12.00
CA SER A 179 -11.45 -7.17 -13.41
C SER A 179 -10.56 -8.39 -13.55
N LYS A 180 -11.09 -9.43 -14.20
CA LYS A 180 -10.27 -10.58 -14.60
C LYS A 180 -9.81 -10.32 -16.02
N GLU A 181 -8.50 -10.13 -16.20
CA GLU A 181 -7.92 -10.10 -17.54
C GLU A 181 -8.16 -11.48 -18.17
N LYS A 182 -8.89 -11.51 -19.29
CA LYS A 182 -9.25 -12.76 -19.96
C LYS A 182 -7.99 -13.32 -20.61
N LEU A 183 -7.63 -14.55 -20.23
CA LEU A 183 -6.64 -15.33 -20.97
C LEU A 183 -7.05 -15.41 -22.44
N GLU A 184 -6.05 -15.36 -23.32
CA GLU A 184 -6.28 -15.76 -24.70
C GLU A 184 -6.70 -17.24 -24.70
N PRO A 185 -7.89 -17.58 -25.23
CA PRO A 185 -8.31 -18.97 -25.27
C PRO A 185 -7.34 -19.76 -26.13
N ILE A 186 -6.77 -20.83 -25.56
CA ILE A 186 -5.97 -21.79 -26.31
C ILE A 186 -6.99 -22.71 -27.00
N ASP A 187 -7.17 -22.52 -28.30
CA ASP A 187 -7.98 -23.42 -29.14
C ASP A 187 -7.17 -24.70 -29.45
N ASN A 188 -7.83 -25.81 -29.78
CA ASN A 188 -7.20 -27.07 -30.18
C ASN A 188 -6.36 -26.94 -31.47
N ARG A 189 -6.51 -25.82 -32.20
CA ARG A 189 -5.70 -25.45 -33.38
C ARG A 189 -4.49 -24.58 -33.07
N THR A 190 -4.21 -24.33 -31.78
CA THR A 190 -3.09 -23.48 -31.38
C THR A 190 -1.77 -24.23 -31.57
N ASP A 191 -0.90 -23.70 -32.42
CA ASP A 191 0.43 -24.29 -32.64
C ASP A 191 1.39 -23.90 -31.50
N PHE A 192 1.70 -24.89 -30.64
CA PHE A 192 2.56 -24.72 -29.47
C PHE A 192 4.03 -24.45 -29.81
N SER A 193 4.47 -24.70 -31.06
CA SER A 193 5.85 -24.39 -31.48
C SER A 193 6.18 -22.90 -31.40
N LYS A 194 5.12 -22.08 -31.42
CA LYS A 194 5.17 -20.61 -31.41
C LYS A 194 5.29 -20.02 -30.00
N PHE A 195 5.09 -20.85 -28.98
CA PHE A 195 5.17 -20.42 -27.58
C PHE A 195 6.59 -20.56 -27.06
N THR A 196 7.04 -19.54 -26.35
CA THR A 196 8.34 -19.56 -25.66
C THR A 196 8.12 -19.42 -24.16
N HIS A 197 8.99 -20.10 -23.40
CA HIS A 197 9.02 -20.01 -21.94
C HIS A 197 9.96 -18.89 -21.50
N TYR A 198 9.44 -17.97 -20.68
CA TYR A 198 10.11 -16.78 -20.15
C TYR A 198 10.19 -16.83 -18.63
N PRO A 199 11.15 -17.58 -18.04
CA PRO A 199 11.38 -17.58 -16.61
C PRO A 199 12.16 -16.33 -16.19
N SER A 200 11.79 -15.75 -15.04
CA SER A 200 12.55 -14.69 -14.39
C SER A 200 12.59 -14.82 -12.87
N GLU A 201 13.81 -14.96 -12.33
CA GLU A 201 14.09 -14.97 -10.90
C GLU A 201 14.00 -13.57 -10.28
N ASN A 202 14.27 -12.49 -11.02
CA ASN A 202 14.12 -11.13 -10.49
C ASN A 202 12.64 -10.72 -10.37
N PHE A 203 11.83 -10.99 -11.39
CA PHE A 203 10.39 -10.71 -11.35
C PHE A 203 9.58 -11.78 -10.61
N LYS A 204 10.20 -12.92 -10.25
CA LYS A 204 9.54 -14.07 -9.60
C LYS A 204 8.39 -14.63 -10.43
N MET A 205 8.59 -14.77 -11.74
CA MET A 205 7.56 -15.25 -12.65
C MET A 205 8.09 -16.22 -13.70
N SER A 206 7.21 -17.04 -14.24
CA SER A 206 7.41 -17.73 -15.51
C SER A 206 6.21 -17.53 -16.41
N SER A 207 6.43 -17.03 -17.63
CA SER A 207 5.38 -16.89 -18.63
C SER A 207 5.59 -17.85 -19.78
N PHE A 208 4.54 -18.59 -20.14
CA PHE A 208 4.49 -19.34 -21.40
C PHE A 208 3.65 -18.52 -22.40
N SER A 209 4.32 -17.92 -23.37
CA SER A 209 3.72 -16.86 -24.19
C SER A 209 4.11 -16.95 -25.66
N SER A 210 3.15 -16.64 -26.53
CA SER A 210 3.32 -16.45 -27.98
C SER A 210 3.82 -15.05 -28.35
N ILE A 211 4.41 -14.30 -27.41
CA ILE A 211 4.89 -12.93 -27.64
C ILE A 211 5.88 -12.82 -28.82
N LYS A 212 6.62 -13.88 -29.16
CA LYS A 212 7.52 -13.89 -30.33
C LYS A 212 6.81 -13.71 -31.67
N GLU A 213 5.56 -14.16 -31.78
CA GLU A 213 4.76 -13.96 -32.99
C GLU A 213 3.99 -12.65 -32.98
N SER A 214 4.03 -11.93 -31.86
CA SER A 214 3.49 -10.59 -31.81
C SER A 214 4.54 -9.59 -32.28
N HIS A 215 4.09 -8.38 -32.64
CA HIS A 215 4.98 -7.24 -32.90
C HIS A 215 5.67 -6.70 -31.63
N LEU A 216 5.60 -7.42 -30.50
CA LEU A 216 6.16 -6.99 -29.22
C LEU A 216 7.59 -7.50 -29.06
N LEU A 217 8.53 -6.57 -29.02
CA LEU A 217 9.94 -6.81 -28.76
C LEU A 217 10.25 -6.52 -27.29
N LEU A 218 11.08 -7.37 -26.70
CA LEU A 218 11.47 -7.31 -25.29
C LEU A 218 12.90 -6.81 -25.18
N VAL A 219 13.10 -5.56 -24.75
CA VAL A 219 14.45 -4.99 -24.60
C VAL A 219 14.85 -5.03 -23.12
N PRO A 220 15.78 -5.92 -22.72
CA PRO A 220 16.24 -6.02 -21.35
C PRO A 220 17.13 -4.82 -20.99
N SER A 221 16.85 -4.11 -19.90
CA SER A 221 17.63 -2.96 -19.47
C SER A 221 17.81 -2.90 -17.95
N PHE A 222 18.57 -1.91 -17.48
CA PHE A 222 18.93 -1.78 -16.07
C PHE A 222 18.82 -0.33 -15.62
N GLU A 223 18.27 -0.09 -14.44
CA GLU A 223 18.35 1.19 -13.76
C GLU A 223 19.55 1.17 -12.82
N ILE A 224 20.43 2.17 -12.94
CA ILE A 224 21.64 2.29 -12.15
C ILE A 224 21.52 3.56 -11.31
N THR A 225 21.31 3.39 -10.02
CA THR A 225 21.17 4.51 -9.05
C THR A 225 22.27 4.43 -8.00
N ARG A 226 22.64 5.58 -7.41
CA ARG A 226 23.50 5.64 -6.23
C ARG A 226 22.63 5.97 -5.02
N GLU A 227 22.50 5.03 -4.09
CA GLU A 227 21.83 5.24 -2.80
C GLU A 227 22.85 5.10 -1.68
N LYS A 228 23.07 6.17 -0.90
CA LYS A 228 24.02 6.17 0.25
C LYS A 228 25.41 5.65 -0.14
N ASN A 229 25.98 6.17 -1.23
CA ASN A 229 27.27 5.75 -1.82
C ASN A 229 27.36 4.29 -2.31
N LYS A 230 26.28 3.52 -2.28
CA LYS A 230 26.23 2.18 -2.88
C LYS A 230 25.50 2.24 -4.22
N LEU A 231 26.10 1.64 -5.24
CA LEU A 231 25.47 1.51 -6.54
C LEU A 231 24.41 0.40 -6.48
N ARG A 232 23.17 0.78 -6.79
CA ARG A 232 22.01 -0.11 -6.81
C ARG A 232 21.60 -0.33 -8.26
N ILE A 233 21.56 -1.60 -8.66
CA ILE A 233 21.20 -2.03 -10.01
C ILE A 233 19.83 -2.68 -9.93
N ARG A 234 18.85 -2.14 -10.64
CA ARG A 234 17.50 -2.72 -10.76
C ARG A 234 17.24 -3.11 -12.21
N PRO A 235 17.08 -4.41 -12.51
CA PRO A 235 16.70 -4.83 -13.86
C PRO A 235 15.28 -4.36 -14.16
N TYR A 236 15.05 -3.98 -15.42
CA TYR A 236 13.72 -3.66 -15.90
C TYR A 236 13.59 -4.05 -17.38
N LEU A 237 12.35 -4.23 -17.81
CA LEU A 237 12.04 -4.67 -19.17
C LEU A 237 11.39 -3.53 -19.93
N VAL A 238 11.92 -3.18 -21.10
CA VAL A 238 11.21 -2.32 -22.06
C VAL A 238 10.44 -3.22 -23.02
N ILE A 239 9.17 -2.88 -23.26
CA ILE A 239 8.27 -3.56 -24.18
C ILE A 239 8.03 -2.60 -25.34
N HIS A 240 8.51 -2.94 -26.53
CA HIS A 240 8.37 -2.14 -27.74
C HIS A 240 7.41 -2.80 -28.73
N ASP A 241 6.49 -2.05 -29.31
CA ASP A 241 5.62 -2.52 -30.40
C ASP A 241 6.14 -2.02 -31.74
N GLU A 242 6.74 -2.92 -32.52
CA GLU A 242 7.35 -2.62 -33.81
C GLU A 242 6.36 -1.96 -34.77
N HIS A 243 5.11 -2.42 -34.80
CA HIS A 243 4.13 -1.96 -35.78
C HIS A 243 3.53 -0.61 -35.38
N ARG A 244 3.31 -0.41 -34.07
CA ARG A 244 2.71 0.84 -33.56
C ARG A 244 3.73 1.92 -33.24
N ARG A 245 5.01 1.57 -33.15
CA ARG A 245 6.14 2.44 -32.74
C ARG A 245 5.85 3.12 -31.41
N VAL A 246 5.48 2.32 -30.41
CA VAL A 246 5.25 2.76 -29.04
C VAL A 246 5.98 1.82 -28.09
N GLN A 247 6.32 2.32 -26.91
CA GLN A 247 7.03 1.55 -25.90
C GLN A 247 6.46 1.79 -24.51
N GLY A 248 6.60 0.79 -23.66
CA GLY A 248 6.38 0.89 -22.23
C GLY A 248 7.48 0.18 -21.46
N ASP A 249 7.47 0.29 -20.15
CA ASP A 249 8.42 -0.41 -19.29
C ASP A 249 7.73 -1.13 -18.14
N LEU A 250 8.28 -2.28 -17.76
CA LEU A 250 7.93 -3.06 -16.59
C LEU A 250 9.12 -3.07 -15.61
N LYS A 251 8.91 -2.51 -14.43
CA LYS A 251 9.93 -2.30 -13.38
C LYS A 251 9.52 -2.95 -12.07
N LEU A 252 10.50 -3.47 -11.33
CA LEU A 252 10.33 -3.81 -9.91
C LEU A 252 10.85 -2.64 -9.07
N ARG A 253 9.93 -1.79 -8.58
CA ARG A 253 10.27 -0.58 -7.83
C ARG A 253 10.83 -0.92 -6.45
N GLN A 254 10.09 -1.71 -5.69
CA GLN A 254 10.47 -2.11 -4.34
C GLN A 254 9.82 -3.42 -3.88
N ARG A 255 10.36 -4.00 -2.80
CA ARG A 255 9.76 -5.14 -2.11
C ARG A 255 8.92 -4.63 -0.94
N LEU A 256 7.77 -5.24 -0.70
CA LEU A 256 6.82 -4.86 0.34
C LEU A 256 6.44 -6.08 1.17
N SER A 257 6.48 -5.97 2.50
CA SER A 257 5.95 -7.03 3.37
C SER A 257 4.51 -6.74 3.75
N LEU A 258 3.55 -7.53 3.24
CA LEU A 258 2.14 -7.38 3.66
C LEU A 258 1.91 -7.81 5.11
N ARG A 259 2.90 -8.44 5.77
CA ARG A 259 2.86 -8.64 7.22
C ARG A 259 2.77 -7.30 7.96
N LYS A 260 3.37 -6.22 7.44
CA LYS A 260 3.25 -4.88 8.03
C LYS A 260 1.81 -4.37 8.02
N ILE A 261 1.08 -4.63 6.94
CA ILE A 261 -0.35 -4.29 6.81
C ILE A 261 -1.17 -5.01 7.87
N ILE A 262 -0.92 -6.31 8.07
CA ILE A 262 -1.60 -7.11 9.09
C ILE A 262 -1.29 -6.60 10.50
N VAL A 263 -0.03 -6.22 10.77
CA VAL A 263 0.37 -5.63 12.06
C VAL A 263 -0.38 -4.33 12.31
N ILE A 264 -0.42 -3.42 11.34
CA ILE A 264 -1.17 -2.16 11.44
C ILE A 264 -2.64 -2.45 11.71
N ALA A 265 -3.28 -3.37 10.97
CA ALA A 265 -4.67 -3.73 11.21
C ALA A 265 -4.91 -4.19 12.65
N SER A 266 -4.02 -5.02 13.19
CA SER A 266 -4.14 -5.58 14.54
C SER A 266 -3.86 -4.59 15.67
N GLU A 267 -2.96 -3.63 15.46
CA GLU A 267 -2.57 -2.64 16.48
C GLU A 267 -3.64 -1.56 16.71
N TYR A 268 -4.61 -1.44 15.79
CA TYR A 268 -5.70 -0.45 15.85
C TYR A 268 -7.10 -1.08 15.88
N ASN A 269 -7.21 -2.41 16.05
CA ASN A 269 -8.49 -3.11 16.14
C ASN A 269 -8.44 -4.17 17.26
N PRO A 270 -8.97 -3.85 18.46
CA PRO A 270 -9.07 -4.81 19.57
C PRO A 270 -9.82 -6.11 19.23
N LEU A 271 -10.72 -6.08 18.24
CA LEU A 271 -11.50 -7.22 17.78
C LEU A 271 -10.90 -7.91 16.54
N PHE A 272 -9.63 -7.62 16.21
CA PHE A 272 -8.98 -8.14 15.00
C PHE A 272 -9.04 -9.67 14.89
N SER A 273 -8.88 -10.39 16.01
CA SER A 273 -8.96 -11.86 16.03
C SER A 273 -10.35 -12.42 15.70
N ASN A 274 -11.40 -11.63 15.90
CA ASN A 274 -12.77 -12.05 15.68
C ASN A 274 -13.16 -11.89 14.21
N PHE A 275 -12.73 -10.78 13.59
CA PHE A 275 -13.02 -10.49 12.19
C PHE A 275 -12.00 -11.08 11.20
N TYR A 276 -10.74 -11.27 11.64
CA TYR A 276 -9.64 -11.82 10.82
C TYR A 276 -8.85 -12.91 11.57
N PRO A 277 -9.48 -14.05 11.88
CA PRO A 277 -8.89 -15.10 12.71
C PRO A 277 -7.63 -15.72 12.09
N GLU A 278 -7.58 -15.94 10.77
CA GLU A 278 -6.41 -16.52 10.13
C GLU A 278 -5.24 -15.53 10.05
N LEU A 279 -5.51 -14.25 9.80
CA LEU A 279 -4.48 -13.21 9.88
C LEU A 279 -3.94 -13.05 11.31
N SER A 280 -4.78 -13.18 12.33
CA SER A 280 -4.33 -13.19 13.73
C SER A 280 -3.39 -14.36 14.02
N LYS A 281 -3.68 -15.56 13.49
CA LYS A 281 -2.79 -16.72 13.60
C LYS A 281 -1.43 -16.48 12.92
N ILE A 282 -1.39 -15.75 11.81
CA ILE A 282 -0.14 -15.38 11.13
C ILE A 282 0.74 -14.51 12.02
N LEU A 283 0.17 -13.56 12.77
CA LEU A 283 0.93 -12.69 13.67
C LEU A 283 1.57 -13.45 14.83
N LYS A 284 0.89 -14.49 15.34
CA LYS A 284 1.38 -15.36 16.41
C LYS A 284 2.54 -16.26 15.98
N ARG A 285 2.72 -16.49 14.68
CA ARG A 285 3.83 -17.31 14.16
C ARG A 285 5.13 -16.49 14.02
N PRO A 286 6.30 -17.13 14.18
CA PRO A 286 7.59 -16.51 13.89
C PRO A 286 7.64 -15.94 12.47
N ARG A 287 8.32 -14.81 12.29
CA ARG A 287 8.44 -14.13 10.99
C ARG A 287 8.97 -15.06 9.90
N ASP A 288 9.93 -15.92 10.24
CA ASP A 288 10.59 -16.82 9.30
C ASP A 288 9.67 -17.91 8.74
N PHE A 289 8.57 -18.22 9.44
CA PHE A 289 7.60 -19.23 8.98
C PHE A 289 7.02 -18.88 7.60
N TYR A 290 6.77 -17.59 7.37
CA TYR A 290 6.25 -17.03 6.12
C TYR A 290 7.30 -16.24 5.33
N GLY A 291 8.57 -16.29 5.77
CA GLY A 291 9.67 -15.71 5.00
C GLY A 291 9.88 -16.44 3.68
N ILE A 292 10.64 -15.81 2.78
CA ILE A 292 10.96 -16.37 1.46
C ILE A 292 11.67 -17.72 1.64
N LYS A 293 11.12 -18.79 1.05
CA LYS A 293 11.69 -20.15 1.13
C LYS A 293 12.48 -20.51 -0.12
N LYS A 294 13.41 -21.45 -0.03
CA LYS A 294 14.03 -22.04 -1.22
C LYS A 294 12.99 -22.91 -1.93
N TYR A 295 12.81 -22.71 -3.23
CA TYR A 295 11.86 -23.49 -4.03
C TYR A 295 12.22 -24.98 -4.05
N LYS A 296 11.20 -25.83 -4.04
CA LYS A 296 11.29 -27.28 -4.24
C LYS A 296 10.16 -27.67 -5.20
N ASN A 297 10.43 -28.52 -6.18
CA ASN A 297 9.45 -28.87 -7.23
C ASN A 297 8.10 -29.35 -6.67
N LYS A 298 8.10 -30.02 -5.51
CA LYS A 298 6.88 -30.46 -4.82
C LYS A 298 5.93 -29.33 -4.39
N PHE A 299 6.40 -28.09 -4.33
CA PHE A 299 5.54 -26.95 -3.98
C PHE A 299 4.68 -26.50 -5.16
N GLY A 300 5.12 -26.68 -6.40
CA GLY A 300 4.41 -26.19 -7.58
C GLY A 300 3.98 -24.72 -7.42
N ASP A 301 2.71 -24.45 -7.69
CA ASP A 301 2.10 -23.11 -7.58
C ASP A 301 1.51 -22.80 -6.19
N GLN A 302 1.84 -23.61 -5.17
CA GLN A 302 1.33 -23.39 -3.81
C GLN A 302 1.87 -22.08 -3.25
N LYS A 303 1.03 -21.36 -2.51
CA LYS A 303 1.42 -20.13 -1.81
C LYS A 303 1.64 -20.44 -0.34
N LEU A 304 2.49 -19.69 0.36
CA LEU A 304 2.74 -19.91 1.80
C LEU A 304 1.53 -19.58 2.66
N LEU A 305 0.70 -18.64 2.22
CA LEU A 305 -0.56 -18.32 2.85
C LEU A 305 -1.63 -19.36 2.48
N ASN A 306 -2.33 -19.85 3.50
CA ASN A 306 -3.46 -20.74 3.28
C ASN A 306 -4.61 -19.99 2.53
N PRO A 307 -5.53 -20.73 1.87
CA PRO A 307 -6.59 -20.10 1.08
C PRO A 307 -7.45 -19.08 1.83
N ILE A 308 -7.78 -19.34 3.10
CA ILE A 308 -8.65 -18.49 3.91
C ILE A 308 -7.94 -17.18 4.29
N ALA A 309 -6.69 -17.24 4.73
CA ALA A 309 -5.87 -16.06 5.03
C ALA A 309 -5.68 -15.16 3.79
N ARG A 310 -5.61 -15.75 2.58
CA ARG A 310 -5.55 -14.96 1.34
C ARG A 310 -6.85 -14.18 1.11
N VAL A 311 -8.00 -14.79 1.40
CA VAL A 311 -9.31 -14.12 1.32
C VAL A 311 -9.42 -13.03 2.38
N GLU A 312 -9.02 -13.30 3.62
CA GLU A 312 -9.01 -12.29 4.70
C GLU A 312 -8.08 -11.11 4.37
N LEU A 313 -6.85 -11.37 3.90
CA LEU A 313 -5.89 -10.31 3.53
C LEU A 313 -6.43 -9.43 2.40
N ARG A 314 -7.01 -10.06 1.38
CA ARG A 314 -7.65 -9.33 0.27
C ARG A 314 -8.85 -8.53 0.76
N GLY A 315 -9.71 -9.09 1.61
CA GLY A 315 -10.87 -8.42 2.18
C GLY A 315 -10.49 -7.24 3.06
N LEU A 316 -9.44 -7.37 3.86
CA LEU A 316 -8.87 -6.29 4.67
C LEU A 316 -8.38 -5.14 3.78
N ILE A 317 -7.59 -5.44 2.74
CA ILE A 317 -7.10 -4.42 1.80
C ILE A 317 -8.28 -3.76 1.06
N GLN A 318 -9.22 -4.56 0.56
CA GLN A 318 -10.36 -4.05 -0.19
C GLN A 318 -11.24 -3.12 0.66
N SER A 319 -11.64 -3.58 1.85
CA SER A 319 -12.45 -2.79 2.77
C SER A 319 -11.76 -1.52 3.24
N SER A 320 -10.42 -1.47 3.21
CA SER A 320 -9.64 -0.26 3.50
C SER A 320 -9.80 0.84 2.46
N PHE A 321 -9.99 0.50 1.19
CA PHE A 321 -10.25 1.49 0.13
C PHE A 321 -11.73 1.83 0.00
N GLU A 322 -12.61 0.85 0.18
CA GLU A 322 -14.05 1.03 0.01
C GLU A 322 -14.68 1.84 1.15
N ILE A 323 -14.07 1.87 2.34
CA ILE A 323 -14.62 2.59 3.48
C ILE A 323 -14.84 4.08 3.16
N SER A 324 -16.05 4.54 3.47
CA SER A 324 -16.54 5.91 3.26
C SER A 324 -17.64 6.20 4.27
N PHE A 325 -18.07 7.46 4.36
CA PHE A 325 -19.23 7.83 5.19
C PHE A 325 -20.52 7.10 4.73
N LYS A 326 -20.67 6.84 3.43
CA LYS A 326 -21.89 6.22 2.86
C LYS A 326 -22.06 4.75 3.26
N ASN A 327 -20.96 4.02 3.42
CA ASN A 327 -20.97 2.58 3.73
C ASN A 327 -20.37 2.25 5.10
N LEU A 328 -20.24 3.24 5.98
CA LEU A 328 -19.65 3.08 7.32
C LEU A 328 -20.38 2.01 8.13
N PHE A 329 -21.72 2.05 8.19
CA PHE A 329 -22.50 1.07 8.96
C PHE A 329 -22.31 -0.36 8.46
N SER A 330 -22.38 -0.56 7.14
CA SER A 330 -22.11 -1.88 6.54
C SER A 330 -20.68 -2.35 6.86
N HIS A 331 -19.71 -1.44 6.82
CA HIS A 331 -18.33 -1.74 7.16
C HIS A 331 -18.17 -2.15 8.63
N VAL A 332 -18.83 -1.44 9.55
CA VAL A 332 -18.79 -1.73 10.99
C VAL A 332 -19.35 -3.12 11.30
N ILE A 333 -20.43 -3.51 10.62
CA ILE A 333 -21.03 -4.84 10.78
C ILE A 333 -20.09 -5.94 10.27
N SER A 334 -19.43 -5.73 9.12
CA SER A 334 -18.61 -6.76 8.49
C SER A 334 -17.17 -6.85 8.99
N ASN A 335 -16.56 -5.73 9.40
CA ASN A 335 -15.14 -5.63 9.75
C ASN A 335 -14.90 -5.14 11.19
N GLY A 336 -15.96 -4.75 11.89
CA GLY A 336 -15.91 -4.22 13.26
C GLY A 336 -15.91 -2.69 13.34
N PRO A 337 -16.16 -2.14 14.55
CA PRO A 337 -16.29 -0.70 14.76
C PRO A 337 -14.98 0.09 14.68
N PHE A 338 -13.83 -0.59 14.66
CA PHE A 338 -12.50 0.02 14.72
C PHE A 338 -11.90 0.22 13.33
N ILE A 339 -12.19 1.38 12.72
CA ILE A 339 -11.84 1.67 11.32
C ILE A 339 -10.46 2.33 11.12
N SER A 340 -9.81 2.76 12.20
CA SER A 340 -8.50 3.45 12.15
C SER A 340 -7.42 2.59 11.47
N GLY A 341 -7.43 1.27 11.72
CA GLY A 341 -6.52 0.33 11.06
C GLY A 341 -6.68 0.34 9.53
N HIS A 342 -7.91 0.31 9.03
CA HIS A 342 -8.23 0.36 7.60
C HIS A 342 -7.75 1.66 6.94
N ILE A 343 -7.95 2.80 7.59
CA ILE A 343 -7.49 4.10 7.07
C ILE A 343 -5.96 4.15 6.99
N LYS A 344 -5.25 3.67 8.03
CA LYS A 344 -3.78 3.60 8.01
C LYS A 344 -3.25 2.67 6.92
N ILE A 345 -3.94 1.57 6.63
CA ILE A 345 -3.60 0.65 5.53
C ILE A 345 -3.79 1.34 4.18
N ARG A 346 -4.92 2.03 3.97
CA ARG A 346 -5.19 2.80 2.76
C ARG A 346 -4.08 3.82 2.52
N ASN A 347 -3.74 4.62 3.52
CA ASN A 347 -2.71 5.65 3.43
C ASN A 347 -1.33 5.05 3.15
N LEU A 348 -0.97 3.94 3.81
CA LEU A 348 0.28 3.22 3.53
C LEU A 348 0.35 2.74 2.08
N LEU A 349 -0.73 2.17 1.54
CA LEU A 349 -0.76 1.68 0.17
C LEU A 349 -0.75 2.82 -0.86
N LEU A 350 -1.45 3.92 -0.58
CA LEU A 350 -1.43 5.13 -1.42
C LEU A 350 -0.04 5.78 -1.43
N SER A 351 0.71 5.75 -0.33
CA SER A 351 2.10 6.25 -0.30
C SER A 351 3.08 5.48 -1.20
N LEU A 352 2.66 4.33 -1.76
CA LEU A 352 3.49 3.54 -2.69
C LEU A 352 3.36 4.04 -4.14
N VAL A 353 2.37 4.88 -4.42
CA VAL A 353 2.11 5.49 -5.73
C VAL A 353 2.37 7.01 -5.66
N ASP A 354 2.24 7.69 -6.79
CA ASP A 354 2.44 9.14 -6.84
C ASP A 354 1.34 9.86 -6.03
N SER A 355 1.70 10.86 -5.22
CA SER A 355 0.74 11.60 -4.38
C SER A 355 -0.04 12.65 -5.16
N ASP A 356 0.52 13.10 -6.28
CA ASP A 356 0.04 14.30 -6.98
C ASP A 356 -1.15 13.99 -7.90
N VAL A 357 -1.34 12.71 -8.24
CA VAL A 357 -2.40 12.23 -9.12
C VAL A 357 -3.26 11.20 -8.39
N GLU A 358 -4.57 11.45 -8.29
CA GLU A 358 -5.50 10.51 -7.68
C GLU A 358 -5.54 9.18 -8.47
N PRO A 359 -5.30 8.03 -7.83
CA PRO A 359 -5.28 6.75 -8.54
C PRO A 359 -6.68 6.11 -8.64
N GLU A 360 -7.00 5.53 -9.80
CA GLU A 360 -8.07 4.53 -9.86
C GLU A 360 -7.56 3.21 -9.28
N VAL A 361 -8.33 2.59 -8.37
CA VAL A 361 -7.94 1.36 -7.68
C VAL A 361 -8.85 0.20 -8.06
N ASP A 362 -8.28 -0.91 -8.51
CA ASP A 362 -9.01 -2.16 -8.78
C ASP A 362 -8.20 -3.39 -8.37
N ILE A 363 -8.87 -4.56 -8.29
CA ILE A 363 -8.20 -5.85 -8.08
C ILE A 363 -8.24 -6.63 -9.39
N VAL A 364 -7.06 -7.02 -9.86
CA VAL A 364 -6.90 -7.76 -11.10
C VAL A 364 -6.23 -9.09 -10.91
N LYS A 365 -6.70 -10.10 -11.65
CA LYS A 365 -6.05 -11.41 -11.69
C LYS A 365 -5.05 -11.44 -12.86
N LEU A 366 -3.76 -11.58 -12.54
CA LEU A 366 -2.71 -11.83 -13.52
C LEU A 366 -2.12 -13.21 -13.24
N GLY A 367 -2.47 -14.17 -14.10
CA GLY A 367 -2.05 -15.55 -13.93
C GLY A 367 -2.61 -16.21 -12.68
N ASN A 368 -1.73 -16.77 -11.85
CA ASN A 368 -2.12 -17.44 -10.61
C ASN A 368 -2.27 -16.48 -9.40
N TYR A 369 -2.05 -15.16 -9.54
CA TYR A 369 -2.17 -14.19 -8.44
C TYR A 369 -3.22 -13.10 -8.68
N ASN A 370 -3.80 -12.63 -7.58
CA ASN A 370 -4.56 -11.38 -7.53
C ASN A 370 -3.64 -10.22 -7.11
N PHE A 371 -3.77 -9.10 -7.83
CA PHE A 371 -3.00 -7.88 -7.62
C PHE A 371 -3.95 -6.73 -7.32
N LEU A 372 -3.61 -5.92 -6.31
CA LEU A 372 -4.14 -4.58 -6.18
C LEU A 372 -3.45 -3.73 -7.25
N ARG A 373 -4.23 -3.12 -8.14
CA ARG A 373 -3.74 -2.26 -9.21
C ARG A 373 -4.18 -0.82 -8.96
N PHE A 374 -3.22 0.09 -9.07
CA PHE A 374 -3.43 1.53 -9.13
C PHE A 374 -3.18 2.01 -10.56
N LYS A 375 -4.08 2.81 -11.12
CA LYS A 375 -3.89 3.47 -12.41
C LYS A 375 -3.83 4.97 -12.22
N GLN A 376 -2.77 5.60 -12.72
CA GLN A 376 -2.57 7.04 -12.68
C GLN A 376 -2.30 7.54 -14.09
N THR A 377 -3.04 8.57 -14.51
CA THR A 377 -2.83 9.25 -15.79
C THR A 377 -2.35 10.65 -15.49
N PHE A 378 -1.12 10.97 -15.90
CA PHE A 378 -0.49 12.26 -15.61
C PHE A 378 -0.90 13.27 -16.68
N SER A 379 -0.92 14.57 -16.38
CA SER A 379 -1.10 15.62 -17.41
C SER A 379 0.26 15.96 -18.06
N GLU A 380 0.30 16.63 -19.21
CA GLU A 380 1.60 16.96 -19.87
C GLU A 380 2.38 18.06 -19.14
N LEU A 381 1.74 18.77 -18.21
CA LEU A 381 2.31 19.89 -17.46
C LEU A 381 3.22 19.45 -16.31
N GLU A 382 3.11 18.20 -15.88
CA GLU A 382 4.02 17.61 -14.88
C GLU A 382 5.22 17.05 -15.65
N ASN A 383 6.42 17.58 -15.38
CA ASN A 383 7.73 17.30 -16.02
C ASN A 383 8.22 15.82 -16.02
N LEU A 384 7.31 14.86 -15.91
CA LEU A 384 7.56 13.44 -15.98
C LEU A 384 7.14 12.96 -17.38
N ASN A 385 8.07 12.34 -18.11
CA ASN A 385 7.81 11.57 -19.34
C ASN A 385 6.87 10.35 -19.12
N LYS A 386 6.02 10.37 -18.08
CA LYS A 386 5.10 9.32 -17.70
C LYS A 386 3.73 9.67 -18.25
N GLY A 387 3.24 8.91 -19.23
CA GLY A 387 1.90 9.09 -19.75
C GLY A 387 0.86 8.53 -18.78
N MET A 388 0.95 7.23 -18.56
CA MET A 388 0.10 6.47 -17.65
C MET A 388 0.95 5.44 -16.91
N THR A 389 0.74 5.35 -15.60
CA THR A 389 1.42 4.41 -14.70
C THR A 389 0.40 3.44 -14.13
N GLU A 390 0.66 2.14 -14.29
CA GLU A 390 -0.09 1.08 -13.60
C GLU A 390 0.82 0.43 -12.55
N THR A 391 0.47 0.54 -11.28
CA THR A 391 1.20 -0.09 -10.17
C THR A 391 0.47 -1.33 -9.70
N TYR A 392 1.17 -2.45 -9.59
CA TYR A 392 0.63 -3.76 -9.23
C TYR A 392 1.28 -4.29 -7.95
N ILE A 393 0.45 -4.68 -6.98
CA ILE A 393 0.87 -5.24 -5.69
C ILE A 393 0.16 -6.59 -5.48
N PRO A 394 0.86 -7.74 -5.47
CA PRO A 394 0.21 -9.03 -5.22
C PRO A 394 -0.31 -9.09 -3.78
N VAL A 395 -1.60 -9.42 -3.62
CA VAL A 395 -2.32 -9.40 -2.32
C VAL A 395 -2.54 -10.78 -1.70
N GLU A 396 -1.85 -11.80 -2.22
CA GLU A 396 -2.03 -13.20 -1.81
C GLU A 396 -0.76 -13.82 -1.19
N THR A 397 0.23 -12.99 -0.86
CA THR A 397 1.52 -13.37 -0.27
C THR A 397 1.95 -12.32 0.76
N LEU A 398 2.73 -12.70 1.77
CA LEU A 398 3.38 -11.74 2.67
C LEU A 398 4.68 -11.15 2.09
N ASN A 399 5.24 -11.76 1.04
CA ASN A 399 6.50 -11.41 0.39
C ASN A 399 6.23 -10.62 -0.90
N SER A 400 5.40 -9.59 -0.80
CA SER A 400 4.89 -8.83 -1.94
C SER A 400 5.95 -7.91 -2.56
N VAL A 401 5.63 -7.39 -3.74
CA VAL A 401 6.48 -6.48 -4.51
C VAL A 401 5.62 -5.40 -5.15
N VAL A 402 6.22 -4.25 -5.45
CA VAL A 402 5.60 -3.18 -6.22
C VAL A 402 6.13 -3.26 -7.63
N LEU A 403 5.31 -3.77 -8.56
CA LEU A 403 5.59 -3.77 -9.99
C LEU A 403 4.99 -2.51 -10.60
N GLU A 404 5.79 -1.74 -11.32
CA GLU A 404 5.35 -0.52 -12.00
C GLU A 404 5.40 -0.76 -13.50
N MET A 405 4.32 -0.42 -14.19
CA MET A 405 4.25 -0.48 -15.64
C MET A 405 3.90 0.90 -16.20
N ASN A 406 4.83 1.50 -16.95
CA ASN A 406 4.68 2.84 -17.50
C ASN A 406 4.43 2.77 -19.01
N TRP A 407 3.51 3.60 -19.50
CA TRP A 407 3.13 3.70 -20.92
C TRP A 407 2.90 5.16 -21.31
N GLY A 408 2.91 5.45 -22.61
CA GLY A 408 2.38 6.72 -23.12
C GLY A 408 0.86 6.83 -22.97
N LYS A 409 0.31 8.01 -23.31
CA LYS A 409 -1.14 8.28 -23.23
C LYS A 409 -1.90 7.92 -24.51
N SER A 410 -1.19 7.58 -25.60
CA SER A 410 -1.84 7.43 -26.90
C SER A 410 -2.72 6.18 -26.95
N ARG A 411 -3.69 6.17 -27.88
CA ARG A 411 -4.50 4.97 -28.16
C ARG A 411 -3.64 3.77 -28.56
N LYS A 412 -2.51 4.01 -29.23
CA LYS A 412 -1.55 2.98 -29.62
C LYS A 412 -0.91 2.35 -28.37
N ASP A 413 -0.47 3.18 -27.41
CA ASP A 413 0.07 2.72 -26.12
C ASP A 413 -0.94 1.84 -25.38
N ALA A 414 -2.20 2.30 -25.28
CA ALA A 414 -3.25 1.56 -24.60
C ALA A 414 -3.50 0.18 -25.23
N PHE A 415 -3.46 0.10 -26.57
CA PHE A 415 -3.59 -1.17 -27.29
C PHE A 415 -2.41 -2.09 -27.00
N THR A 416 -1.18 -1.59 -27.15
CA THR A 416 0.05 -2.35 -26.93
C THR A 416 0.12 -2.86 -25.49
N ARG A 417 -0.20 -2.02 -24.51
CA ARG A 417 -0.30 -2.39 -23.09
C ARG A 417 -1.27 -3.55 -22.88
N ASN A 418 -2.49 -3.43 -23.41
CA ASN A 418 -3.50 -4.47 -23.24
C ASN A 418 -3.10 -5.77 -23.94
N ASN A 419 -2.45 -5.68 -25.10
CA ASN A 419 -1.89 -6.83 -25.81
C ASN A 419 -0.80 -7.52 -24.99
N PHE A 420 0.14 -6.76 -24.43
CA PHE A 420 1.18 -7.30 -23.53
C PHE A 420 0.58 -7.96 -22.28
N LYS A 421 -0.38 -7.30 -21.62
CA LYS A 421 -1.08 -7.87 -20.45
C LYS A 421 -1.73 -9.21 -20.79
N LYS A 422 -2.47 -9.29 -21.89
CA LYS A 422 -3.21 -10.48 -22.32
C LYS A 422 -2.30 -11.62 -22.79
N LYS A 423 -1.24 -11.31 -23.54
CA LYS A 423 -0.36 -12.33 -24.11
C LYS A 423 0.72 -12.81 -23.14
N PHE A 424 1.16 -11.96 -22.22
CA PHE A 424 2.33 -12.22 -21.38
C PHE A 424 1.98 -12.29 -19.89
N LEU A 425 1.36 -11.26 -19.32
CA LEU A 425 1.14 -11.18 -17.87
C LEU A 425 0.01 -12.11 -17.40
N SER A 426 -1.07 -12.26 -18.16
CA SER A 426 -2.16 -13.17 -17.77
C SER A 426 -1.75 -14.64 -17.85
N SER A 427 -0.79 -15.01 -18.71
CA SER A 427 -0.24 -16.38 -18.77
C SER A 427 0.93 -16.62 -17.80
N SER A 428 1.29 -15.64 -16.97
CA SER A 428 2.41 -15.76 -16.03
C SER A 428 2.05 -16.54 -14.76
N GLN A 429 2.90 -17.49 -14.37
CA GLN A 429 2.89 -18.06 -13.02
C GLN A 429 3.87 -17.28 -12.13
N TRP A 430 3.41 -16.84 -10.97
CA TRP A 430 4.19 -16.05 -10.01
C TRP A 430 4.60 -16.87 -8.78
N PHE A 431 5.78 -16.55 -8.23
CA PHE A 431 6.46 -17.30 -7.17
C PHE A 431 7.07 -16.38 -6.09
N PHE A 432 6.35 -15.35 -5.67
CA PHE A 432 6.84 -14.32 -4.73
C PHE A 432 7.35 -14.87 -3.39
N ASP A 433 6.78 -15.99 -2.94
CA ASP A 433 7.14 -16.66 -1.69
C ASP A 433 8.45 -17.47 -1.76
N TYR A 434 9.04 -17.61 -2.95
CA TYR A 434 10.15 -18.51 -3.19
C TYR A 434 11.38 -17.81 -3.78
N SER A 435 12.53 -18.42 -3.50
CA SER A 435 13.83 -18.05 -4.04
C SER A 435 14.46 -19.24 -4.75
N LYS A 436 15.34 -18.95 -5.72
CA LYS A 436 15.99 -19.95 -6.57
C LYS A 436 14.96 -20.84 -7.26
N VAL A 437 13.89 -20.23 -7.76
CA VAL A 437 12.83 -20.90 -8.51
C VAL A 437 13.39 -21.31 -9.86
N PHE A 438 14.12 -20.39 -10.50
CA PHE A 438 14.73 -20.61 -11.80
C PHE A 438 16.24 -20.71 -11.66
N SER A 439 16.81 -21.79 -12.21
CA SER A 439 18.25 -21.96 -12.36
C SER A 439 18.73 -21.38 -13.70
N PRO A 440 20.02 -21.03 -13.81
CA PRO A 440 20.59 -20.61 -15.08
C PRO A 440 20.32 -21.66 -16.17
N PRO A 441 19.85 -21.27 -17.36
CA PRO A 441 19.60 -22.21 -18.44
C PRO A 441 20.90 -22.89 -18.87
N LEU A 442 20.90 -24.22 -18.94
CA LEU A 442 22.08 -25.00 -19.37
C LEU A 442 22.30 -24.96 -20.88
N LYS A 443 21.23 -24.73 -21.64
CA LYS A 443 21.20 -24.77 -23.11
C LYS A 443 21.01 -23.36 -23.67
N TYR A 444 21.80 -23.00 -24.69
CA TYR A 444 21.81 -21.67 -25.30
C TYR A 444 20.46 -21.31 -25.93
N GLU A 445 19.75 -22.30 -26.48
CA GLU A 445 18.45 -22.13 -27.15
C GLU A 445 17.34 -21.67 -26.19
N ARG A 446 17.56 -21.81 -24.88
CA ARG A 446 16.62 -21.37 -23.84
C ARG A 446 16.88 -19.94 -23.37
N PHE A 447 17.91 -19.27 -23.88
CA PHE A 447 18.23 -17.90 -23.50
C PHE A 447 17.18 -16.93 -24.09
N ASN A 448 16.85 -15.91 -23.32
CA ASN A 448 15.86 -14.90 -23.66
C ASN A 448 16.19 -13.56 -22.96
N ALA A 449 15.38 -12.52 -23.19
CA ALA A 449 15.57 -11.20 -22.55
C ALA A 449 15.70 -11.29 -21.01
N PHE A 450 14.90 -12.12 -20.34
CA PHE A 450 14.97 -12.28 -18.88
C PHE A 450 16.23 -13.00 -18.42
N THR A 451 16.84 -13.84 -19.26
CA THR A 451 18.15 -14.45 -18.97
C THR A 451 19.21 -13.37 -18.78
N LEU A 452 19.16 -12.30 -19.59
CA LEU A 452 20.04 -11.14 -19.41
C LEU A 452 19.75 -10.42 -18.09
N LEU A 453 18.48 -10.11 -17.84
CA LEU A 453 18.05 -9.38 -16.64
C LEU A 453 18.43 -10.11 -15.35
N ASP A 454 18.31 -11.44 -15.33
CA ASP A 454 18.57 -12.26 -14.15
C ASP A 454 20.05 -12.50 -13.92
N TYR A 455 20.79 -12.91 -14.96
CA TYR A 455 22.11 -13.49 -14.75
C TYR A 455 23.27 -12.55 -15.04
N PHE A 456 23.04 -11.43 -15.75
CA PHE A 456 24.12 -10.48 -16.05
C PHE A 456 24.70 -9.86 -14.76
N THR A 457 23.88 -9.64 -13.73
CA THR A 457 24.32 -9.03 -12.46
C THR A 457 24.61 -10.05 -11.35
N ILE A 458 24.51 -11.36 -11.59
CA ILE A 458 24.79 -12.41 -10.59
C ILE A 458 26.30 -12.70 -10.48
N LYS A 459 26.79 -13.03 -9.28
CA LYS A 459 28.18 -13.48 -8.98
C LYS A 459 28.28 -15.02 -9.00
N GLY A 460 29.47 -15.58 -9.23
CA GLY A 460 29.73 -17.02 -9.09
C GLY A 460 29.26 -17.95 -10.23
N LEU A 461 28.63 -17.42 -11.28
CA LEU A 461 28.45 -18.12 -12.58
C LEU A 461 29.80 -18.57 -13.19
N GLY A 462 29.83 -19.78 -13.75
CA GLY A 462 31.01 -20.33 -14.42
C GLY A 462 31.34 -19.68 -15.76
N THR A 463 32.62 -19.66 -16.13
CA THR A 463 33.15 -19.04 -17.36
C THR A 463 32.44 -19.49 -18.66
N PRO A 464 32.09 -20.78 -18.86
CA PRO A 464 31.36 -21.21 -20.06
C PRO A 464 30.00 -20.52 -20.20
N PHE A 465 29.24 -20.43 -19.10
CA PHE A 465 27.94 -19.76 -19.09
C PHE A 465 28.07 -18.26 -19.39
N ILE A 466 29.10 -17.61 -18.84
CA ILE A 466 29.36 -16.18 -19.10
C ILE A 466 29.64 -15.94 -20.59
N ARG A 467 30.48 -16.76 -21.22
CA ARG A 467 30.75 -16.66 -22.67
C ARG A 467 29.49 -16.86 -23.51
N SER A 468 28.65 -17.82 -23.14
CA SER A 468 27.34 -18.02 -23.78
C SER A 468 26.43 -16.81 -23.58
N LEU A 469 26.43 -16.21 -22.38
CA LEU A 469 25.66 -15.02 -22.07
C LEU A 469 26.15 -13.80 -22.86
N GLU A 470 27.46 -13.60 -23.00
CA GLU A 470 28.05 -12.53 -23.84
C GLU A 470 27.61 -12.66 -25.29
N LYS A 471 27.79 -13.87 -25.86
CA LYS A 471 27.38 -14.16 -27.24
C LYS A 471 25.88 -13.89 -27.45
N PHE A 472 25.05 -14.39 -26.53
CA PHE A 472 23.61 -14.15 -26.57
C PHE A 472 23.28 -12.66 -26.47
N SER A 473 23.88 -11.95 -25.51
CA SER A 473 23.61 -10.53 -25.28
C SER A 473 23.90 -9.68 -26.51
N PHE A 474 25.05 -9.92 -27.16
CA PHE A 474 25.43 -9.23 -28.37
C PHE A 474 24.48 -9.58 -29.53
N ASN A 475 24.28 -10.87 -29.82
CA ASN A 475 23.42 -11.29 -30.92
C ASN A 475 22.00 -10.78 -30.74
N TYR A 476 21.44 -10.88 -29.54
CA TYR A 476 20.08 -10.43 -29.25
C TYR A 476 19.90 -8.93 -29.47
N LEU A 477 20.86 -8.11 -29.02
CA LEU A 477 20.81 -6.66 -29.24
C LEU A 477 21.10 -6.29 -30.69
N PHE A 478 21.98 -7.03 -31.38
CA PHE A 478 22.26 -6.84 -32.80
C PHE A 478 21.01 -7.13 -33.64
N ASP A 479 20.30 -8.23 -33.40
CA ASP A 479 19.07 -8.59 -34.10
C ASP A 479 18.00 -7.50 -33.93
N LEU A 480 17.79 -7.00 -32.71
CA LEU A 480 16.89 -5.88 -32.44
C LEU A 480 17.34 -4.58 -33.13
N SER A 481 18.65 -4.37 -33.25
CA SER A 481 19.23 -3.20 -33.94
C SER A 481 18.99 -3.27 -35.44
N VAL A 482 19.11 -4.46 -36.06
CA VAL A 482 18.77 -4.67 -37.46
C VAL A 482 17.31 -4.32 -37.71
N ILE A 483 16.38 -4.75 -36.83
CA ILE A 483 14.95 -4.42 -36.93
C ILE A 483 14.75 -2.90 -36.82
N ALA A 484 15.35 -2.25 -35.82
CA ALA A 484 15.25 -0.81 -35.63
C ALA A 484 15.74 -0.03 -36.86
N MET A 485 16.87 -0.45 -37.44
CA MET A 485 17.50 0.22 -38.57
C MET A 485 16.79 -0.06 -39.90
N LYS A 486 16.23 -1.26 -40.11
CA LYS A 486 15.42 -1.58 -41.30
C LYS A 486 14.13 -0.78 -41.35
N ASN A 487 13.50 -0.58 -40.18
CA ASN A 487 12.23 0.12 -40.07
C ASN A 487 12.37 1.65 -39.85
N ASP A 488 13.61 2.16 -39.78
CA ASP A 488 13.94 3.53 -39.35
C ASP A 488 13.18 3.92 -38.05
N ASP A 489 13.13 3.00 -37.08
CA ASP A 489 12.44 3.17 -35.80
C ASP A 489 13.36 3.84 -34.76
N THR A 490 13.21 5.15 -34.62
CA THR A 490 14.02 5.96 -33.70
C THR A 490 13.80 5.61 -32.24
N LEU A 491 12.58 5.24 -31.84
CA LEU A 491 12.26 4.92 -30.43
C LEU A 491 12.97 3.64 -30.00
N LEU A 492 12.90 2.59 -30.84
CA LEU A 492 13.61 1.35 -30.57
C LEU A 492 15.13 1.56 -30.57
N LYS A 493 15.64 2.33 -31.53
CA LYS A 493 17.05 2.70 -31.63
C LYS A 493 17.56 3.38 -30.36
N ASP A 494 16.84 4.38 -29.85
CA ASP A 494 17.22 5.12 -28.64
C ASP A 494 17.20 4.20 -27.40
N SER A 495 16.24 3.29 -27.31
CA SER A 495 16.16 2.28 -26.26
C SER A 495 17.35 1.31 -26.29
N LEU A 496 17.78 0.89 -27.48
CA LEU A 496 18.94 0.02 -27.69
C LEU A 496 20.27 0.72 -27.39
N ILE A 497 20.41 2.01 -27.75
CA ILE A 497 21.57 2.84 -27.40
C ILE A 497 21.65 2.98 -25.87
N ALA A 498 20.54 3.33 -25.22
CA ALA A 498 20.47 3.45 -23.77
C ALA A 498 20.83 2.12 -23.09
N THR A 499 20.28 1.00 -23.57
CA THR A 499 20.57 -0.33 -23.04
C THR A 499 22.04 -0.71 -23.21
N SER A 500 22.62 -0.48 -24.38
CA SER A 500 24.05 -0.74 -24.65
C SER A 500 24.95 0.08 -23.73
N ASN A 501 24.65 1.38 -23.57
CA ASN A 501 25.36 2.24 -22.62
C ASN A 501 25.30 1.70 -21.19
N ARG A 502 24.13 1.27 -20.73
CA ARG A 502 23.96 0.75 -19.37
C ARG A 502 24.68 -0.57 -19.16
N LEU A 503 24.71 -1.46 -20.16
CA LEU A 503 25.53 -2.68 -20.11
C LEU A 503 27.02 -2.35 -19.99
N LEU A 504 27.53 -1.40 -20.79
CA LEU A 504 28.93 -0.96 -20.70
C LEU A 504 29.26 -0.38 -19.32
N LEU A 505 28.36 0.44 -18.74
CA LEU A 505 28.51 0.97 -17.39
C LEU A 505 28.56 -0.15 -16.33
N LEU A 506 27.72 -1.18 -16.46
CA LEU A 506 27.73 -2.34 -15.57
C LEU A 506 29.03 -3.15 -15.66
N ILE A 507 29.55 -3.35 -16.87
CA ILE A 507 30.84 -4.02 -17.10
C ILE A 507 31.96 -3.21 -16.45
N LYS A 508 32.04 -1.89 -16.71
CA LYS A 508 33.04 -1.00 -16.13
C LYS A 508 32.99 -0.99 -14.60
N TYR A 509 31.79 -0.86 -14.04
CA TYR A 509 31.60 -0.88 -12.59
C TYR A 509 32.12 -2.17 -11.97
N ARG A 510 31.79 -3.33 -12.56
CA ARG A 510 32.26 -4.62 -12.06
C ARG A 510 33.78 -4.75 -12.11
N LYS A 511 34.40 -4.31 -13.20
CA LYS A 511 35.86 -4.30 -13.33
C LYS A 511 36.52 -3.47 -12.22
N SER A 512 35.96 -2.30 -11.90
CA SER A 512 36.48 -1.45 -10.81
C SER A 512 36.22 -1.98 -9.40
N ALA A 513 35.09 -2.66 -9.17
CA ALA A 513 34.63 -3.04 -7.83
C ALA A 513 35.08 -4.45 -7.40
N LEU A 514 35.39 -5.35 -8.34
CA LEU A 514 35.65 -6.76 -8.05
C LEU A 514 37.07 -7.21 -8.37
N THR A 515 37.93 -6.34 -8.92
CA THR A 515 39.32 -6.64 -9.35
C THR A 515 39.46 -7.83 -10.33
N GLU A 516 38.36 -8.44 -10.75
CA GLU A 516 38.29 -9.54 -11.72
C GLU A 516 37.62 -9.06 -13.02
N ASP A 517 38.34 -9.18 -14.14
CA ASP A 517 37.81 -8.89 -15.47
C ASP A 517 36.98 -10.08 -15.96
N ARG A 518 35.72 -10.10 -15.55
CA ARG A 518 34.85 -11.27 -15.73
C ARG A 518 34.24 -11.37 -17.12
N TYR A 519 34.09 -10.23 -17.79
CA TYR A 519 33.58 -10.16 -19.15
C TYR A 519 34.73 -9.95 -20.12
N SER A 520 34.66 -10.55 -21.30
CA SER A 520 35.72 -10.43 -22.29
C SER A 520 35.84 -9.00 -22.81
N GLN A 521 37.08 -8.55 -23.03
CA GLN A 521 37.34 -7.29 -23.72
C GLN A 521 36.72 -7.29 -25.13
N LYS A 522 36.67 -8.47 -25.78
CA LYS A 522 35.98 -8.67 -27.06
C LYS A 522 34.51 -8.29 -26.96
N PHE A 523 33.78 -8.83 -25.98
CA PHE A 523 32.38 -8.49 -25.77
C PHE A 523 32.17 -6.99 -25.50
N THR A 524 33.03 -6.39 -24.67
CA THR A 524 32.96 -4.95 -24.38
C THR A 524 33.12 -4.10 -25.65
N ARG A 525 34.09 -4.45 -26.51
CA ARG A 525 34.28 -3.78 -27.82
C ARG A 525 33.08 -3.99 -28.74
N LEU A 526 32.54 -5.21 -28.82
CA LEU A 526 31.38 -5.50 -29.66
C LEU A 526 30.15 -4.66 -29.28
N ILE A 527 29.85 -4.53 -27.98
CA ILE A 527 28.74 -3.68 -27.52
C ILE A 527 29.02 -2.19 -27.76
N SER A 528 30.27 -1.72 -27.62
CA SER A 528 30.65 -0.34 -27.96
C SER A 528 30.44 -0.06 -29.44
N ASN A 529 30.94 -0.94 -30.31
CA ASN A 529 30.80 -0.82 -31.76
C ASN A 529 29.32 -0.85 -32.18
N LEU A 530 28.51 -1.74 -31.59
CA LEU A 530 27.07 -1.79 -31.83
C LEU A 530 26.41 -0.45 -31.48
N LYS A 531 26.73 0.12 -30.31
CA LYS A 531 26.21 1.43 -29.90
C LYS A 531 26.62 2.53 -30.87
N GLU A 532 27.91 2.60 -31.22
CA GLU A 532 28.43 3.61 -32.14
C GLU A 532 27.81 3.51 -33.53
N ALA A 533 27.60 2.29 -34.04
CA ALA A 533 26.90 2.04 -35.30
C ALA A 533 25.44 2.52 -35.27
N LEU A 534 24.72 2.29 -34.15
CA LEU A 534 23.36 2.81 -33.96
C LEU A 534 23.33 4.35 -33.92
N VAL A 535 24.26 4.97 -33.19
CA VAL A 535 24.36 6.44 -33.09
C VAL A 535 24.67 7.06 -34.45
N ALA A 536 25.58 6.46 -35.21
CA ALA A 536 26.00 6.93 -36.52
C ALA A 536 25.01 6.55 -37.66
N ASN A 537 23.92 5.84 -37.37
CA ASN A 537 23.01 5.28 -38.37
C ASN A 537 23.73 4.47 -39.47
N ASN A 538 24.76 3.69 -39.11
CA ASN A 538 25.62 2.98 -40.06
C ASN A 538 24.91 1.75 -40.64
N LYS A 539 24.08 1.92 -41.68
CA LYS A 539 23.33 0.83 -42.34
C LYS A 539 24.22 -0.34 -42.83
N PRO A 540 25.42 -0.11 -43.41
CA PRO A 540 26.35 -1.18 -43.77
C PRO A 540 26.75 -2.11 -42.62
N PHE A 541 26.92 -1.58 -41.39
CA PHE A 541 27.26 -2.40 -40.22
C PHE A 541 26.18 -3.45 -39.90
N PHE A 542 24.92 -3.16 -40.25
CA PHE A 542 23.77 -4.04 -40.03
C PHE A 542 23.41 -4.89 -41.25
N GLU A 543 24.27 -4.92 -42.27
CA GLU A 543 24.02 -5.64 -43.53
C GLU A 543 22.72 -5.18 -44.22
N ILE A 544 22.35 -3.91 -44.04
CA ILE A 544 21.19 -3.30 -44.70
C ILE A 544 21.70 -2.62 -45.97
N THR A 545 21.58 -3.32 -47.09
CA THR A 545 21.80 -2.75 -48.43
C THR A 545 20.67 -1.78 -48.77
N LYS A 546 21.02 -0.68 -49.47
CA LYS A 546 20.08 0.36 -49.90
C LYS A 546 18.97 -0.18 -50.80
#